data_AF-A0A6B2FW37-F1
#
_entry.id   AF-A0A6B2FW37-F1
#
_cell.length_a   1.000
_cell.length_b   1.000
_cell.length_c   1.000
_cell.angle_alpha   90.00
_cell.angle_beta   90.00
_cell.angle_gamma   90.00
#
_symmetry.space_group_name_H-M   'P 1'
#
loop_
_entity.id
_entity.type
_entity.pdbx_description
1 polymer ?
#
loop_
_entity_poly.entity_id
_entity_poly.type
_entity_poly.pdbx_seq_one_letter_code
_entity_poly.pdbx_strand_id
1 'polypeptide(L)'
;MACSEAETTQQIFEQLDVADQLIKVEKDVENITISKNKKKKRRKNKNKDEINLNELENISIQSPKTQTDPPTIPIDELFDGTYPEGQIMDYPGDNLWRQKNNEKKMIEKLHLDVYNDIRRAAETHRQVRNFHKIRFENT
;
A
#
# COMPACT_ATOMS: atom_id res chain seq x y z
N MET A 1 10.86 -8.03 57.22
CA MET A 1 10.19 -8.06 55.90
C MET A 1 10.48 -6.77 55.14
N ALA A 2 11.76 -6.36 55.05
CA ALA A 2 12.17 -5.06 54.48
C ALA A 2 13.31 -5.21 53.44
N CYS A 3 13.71 -6.44 53.10
CA CYS A 3 14.77 -6.69 52.11
C CYS A 3 14.25 -6.99 50.69
N SER A 4 12.98 -7.34 50.50
CA SER A 4 12.44 -7.70 49.17
C SER A 4 12.03 -6.50 48.29
N GLU A 5 11.75 -5.35 48.90
CA GLU A 5 11.32 -4.14 48.17
C GLU A 5 12.53 -3.36 47.58
N ALA A 6 13.71 -3.50 48.19
CA ALA A 6 14.93 -2.83 47.73
C ALA A 6 15.51 -3.47 46.46
N GLU A 7 15.38 -4.78 46.28
CA GLU A 7 15.84 -5.47 45.07
C GLU A 7 14.95 -5.15 43.86
N THR A 8 13.64 -5.02 44.09
CA THR A 8 12.66 -4.69 43.04
C THR A 8 12.84 -3.26 42.52
N THR A 9 13.12 -2.30 43.41
CA THR A 9 13.38 -0.90 43.02
C THR A 9 14.73 -0.73 42.32
N GLN A 10 15.76 -1.52 42.69
CA GLN A 10 17.04 -1.55 41.99
C GLN A 10 16.91 -2.12 40.57
N GLN A 11 16.15 -3.20 40.38
CA GLN A 11 15.88 -3.75 39.04
C GLN A 11 15.10 -2.80 38.13
N ILE A 12 14.16 -2.02 38.68
CA ILE A 12 13.42 -1.00 37.92
C ILE A 12 14.34 0.16 37.51
N PHE A 13 15.26 0.58 38.39
CA PHE A 13 16.21 1.66 38.10
C PHE A 13 17.22 1.27 37.00
N GLU A 14 17.69 0.02 37.02
CA GLU A 14 18.60 -0.51 36.01
C GLU A 14 17.92 -0.67 34.64
N GLN A 15 16.63 -1.02 34.60
CA GLN A 15 15.84 -1.08 33.35
C GLN A 15 15.58 0.30 32.71
N LEU A 16 15.44 1.36 33.51
CA LEU A 16 15.25 2.73 33.01
C LEU A 16 16.53 3.30 32.38
N ASP A 17 17.70 2.99 32.95
CA ASP A 17 18.99 3.48 32.44
C ASP A 17 19.35 2.84 31.08
N VAL A 18 18.93 1.59 30.85
CA VAL A 18 19.07 0.90 29.54
C VAL A 18 18.17 1.53 28.47
N ALA A 19 16.96 1.99 28.82
CA ALA A 19 16.05 2.64 27.88
C ALA A 19 16.58 4.01 27.42
N ASP A 20 17.15 4.81 28.33
CA ASP A 20 17.75 6.10 28.00
C ASP A 20 19.00 5.98 27.12
N GLN A 21 19.75 4.88 27.25
CA GLN A 21 20.88 4.57 26.38
C GLN A 21 20.42 4.21 24.95
N LEU A 22 19.31 3.47 24.79
CA LEU A 22 18.75 3.13 23.47
C LEU A 22 18.22 4.36 22.73
N ILE A 23 17.56 5.29 23.43
CA ILE A 23 17.03 6.53 22.85
C ILE A 23 18.14 7.45 22.33
N LYS A 24 19.32 7.47 22.97
CA LYS A 24 20.48 8.23 22.50
C LYS A 24 21.03 7.65 21.19
N VAL A 25 21.13 6.33 21.09
CA VAL A 25 21.64 5.66 19.88
C VAL A 25 20.76 5.93 18.66
N GLU A 26 19.43 5.93 18.79
CA GLU A 26 18.53 6.25 17.66
C GLU A 26 18.69 7.69 17.15
N LYS A 27 18.80 8.67 18.05
CA LYS A 27 18.97 10.08 17.69
C LYS A 27 20.33 10.35 17.01
N ASP A 28 21.36 9.61 17.41
CA ASP A 28 22.69 9.71 16.79
C ASP A 28 22.72 9.08 15.38
N VAL A 29 21.94 8.02 15.15
CA VAL A 29 21.77 7.40 13.82
C VAL A 29 21.03 8.33 12.85
N GLU A 30 19.97 9.02 13.28
CA GLU A 30 19.25 9.97 12.44
C GLU A 30 20.14 11.16 12.00
N ASN A 31 20.98 11.70 12.88
CA ASN A 31 21.88 12.82 12.58
C ASN A 31 22.97 12.49 11.55
N ILE A 32 23.42 11.23 11.47
CA ILE A 32 24.45 10.80 10.51
C ILE A 32 23.89 10.74 9.07
N THR A 33 22.59 10.49 8.90
CA THR A 33 21.97 10.33 7.56
C THR A 33 21.75 11.66 6.84
N ILE A 34 21.51 12.75 7.58
CA ILE A 34 21.18 14.08 7.04
C ILE A 34 22.42 14.81 6.48
N SER A 35 23.64 14.48 6.95
CA SER A 35 24.85 15.26 6.66
C SER A 35 25.62 14.88 5.38
N LYS A 36 25.24 13.81 4.65
CA LYS A 36 26.02 13.30 3.50
C LYS A 36 25.61 13.78 2.10
N ASN A 37 24.54 14.56 1.93
CA ASN A 37 24.12 15.07 0.62
C ASN A 37 24.38 16.58 0.45
N LYS A 38 25.63 16.98 0.21
CA LYS A 38 25.96 18.32 -0.35
C LYS A 38 27.34 18.40 -1.01
N LYS A 39 27.39 18.20 -2.34
CA LYS A 39 28.32 18.72 -3.38
C LYS A 39 27.96 18.01 -4.69
N LYS A 40 27.85 18.58 -5.90
CA LYS A 40 28.24 19.88 -6.50
C LYS A 40 27.59 19.89 -7.91
N LYS A 41 26.90 20.96 -8.36
CA LYS A 41 26.94 21.39 -9.78
C LYS A 41 26.47 22.84 -9.94
N ARG A 42 27.30 23.61 -10.64
CA ARG A 42 27.15 25.04 -10.94
C ARG A 42 26.34 25.24 -12.24
N ARG A 43 25.62 26.37 -12.29
CA ARG A 43 25.20 27.19 -13.46
C ARG A 43 24.04 26.69 -14.35
N LYS A 44 22.92 27.42 -14.36
CA LYS A 44 22.54 28.41 -15.39
C LYS A 44 21.23 29.11 -15.02
N ASN A 45 21.10 30.36 -15.47
CA ASN A 45 19.99 31.27 -15.24
C ASN A 45 18.65 30.62 -15.60
N LYS A 46 17.65 30.75 -14.72
CA LYS A 46 16.26 30.45 -15.04
C LYS A 46 15.74 31.53 -15.98
N ASN A 47 15.72 31.23 -17.27
CA ASN A 47 14.72 31.82 -18.14
C ASN A 47 13.36 31.33 -17.67
N LYS A 48 12.40 32.25 -17.69
CA LYS A 48 11.01 32.02 -17.32
C LYS A 48 10.37 31.31 -18.51
N ASP A 49 10.56 29.99 -18.58
CA ASP A 49 9.84 29.17 -19.55
C ASP A 49 8.38 29.13 -19.08
N GLU A 50 7.53 29.85 -19.80
CA GLU A 50 6.09 29.76 -19.69
C GLU A 50 5.71 28.29 -19.87
N ILE A 51 5.19 27.69 -18.79
CA ILE A 51 4.59 26.37 -18.83
C ILE A 51 3.42 26.49 -19.80
N ASN A 52 3.56 25.90 -20.99
CA ASN A 52 2.48 25.78 -21.95
C ASN A 52 1.37 24.94 -21.29
N LEU A 53 0.32 25.61 -20.84
CA LEU A 53 -0.88 25.01 -20.23
C LEU A 53 -1.64 24.09 -21.20
N ASN A 54 -1.25 24.05 -22.47
CA ASN A 54 -1.87 23.25 -23.53
C ASN A 54 -1.42 21.78 -23.54
N GLU A 55 -0.45 21.38 -22.71
CA GLU A 55 0.02 19.99 -22.62
C GLU A 55 -0.76 19.17 -21.57
N LEU A 56 -1.58 19.82 -20.74
CA LEU A 56 -2.47 19.20 -19.76
C LEU A 56 -3.86 18.81 -20.33
N GLU A 57 -4.17 19.22 -21.56
CA GLU A 57 -5.45 18.90 -22.22
C GLU A 57 -5.47 17.55 -22.95
N ASN A 58 -4.33 16.84 -23.01
CA ASN A 58 -4.24 15.46 -23.49
C ASN A 58 -4.18 14.43 -22.37
N ILE A 59 -4.88 14.68 -21.25
CA ILE A 59 -5.38 13.57 -20.42
C ILE A 59 -6.52 12.96 -21.24
N SER A 60 -6.13 12.18 -22.25
CA SER A 60 -7.03 11.28 -22.96
C SER A 60 -7.74 10.48 -21.90
N ILE A 61 -9.03 10.79 -21.70
CA ILE A 61 -9.96 9.91 -21.00
C ILE A 61 -9.98 8.67 -21.86
N GLN A 62 -9.04 7.76 -21.60
CA GLN A 62 -8.91 6.52 -22.37
C GLN A 62 -10.25 5.83 -22.25
N SER A 63 -10.91 5.65 -23.39
CA SER A 63 -12.11 4.84 -23.45
C SER A 63 -11.80 3.50 -22.80
N PRO A 64 -12.73 2.94 -21.99
CA PRO A 64 -12.48 1.68 -21.32
C PRO A 64 -12.09 0.66 -22.37
N LYS A 65 -10.86 0.13 -22.28
CA LYS A 65 -10.45 -0.97 -23.13
C LYS A 65 -11.44 -2.10 -22.90
N THR A 66 -11.91 -2.72 -23.97
CA THR A 66 -12.84 -3.84 -23.88
C THR A 66 -12.10 -5.10 -24.29
N GLN A 67 -12.48 -6.22 -23.70
CA GLN A 67 -11.94 -7.53 -24.08
C GLN A 67 -12.43 -7.90 -25.49
N THR A 68 -11.64 -8.71 -26.20
CA THR A 68 -11.98 -9.24 -27.53
C THR A 68 -12.85 -10.50 -27.45
N ASP A 69 -13.46 -10.89 -28.57
CA ASP A 69 -14.09 -12.21 -28.74
C ASP A 69 -13.28 -13.03 -29.77
N PRO A 70 -12.49 -14.05 -29.35
CA PRO A 70 -12.28 -14.61 -28.00
C PRO A 70 -11.40 -13.74 -27.08
N PRO A 71 -11.45 -13.92 -25.75
CA PRO A 71 -10.66 -13.11 -24.80
C PRO A 71 -9.17 -13.40 -24.96
N THR A 72 -8.41 -12.38 -25.38
CA THR A 72 -6.97 -12.51 -25.71
C THR A 72 -6.11 -11.46 -24.99
N ILE A 73 -6.69 -10.32 -24.62
CA ILE A 73 -5.97 -9.22 -23.97
C ILE A 73 -5.69 -9.60 -22.50
N PRO A 74 -4.45 -9.44 -22.00
CA PRO A 74 -4.13 -9.64 -20.58
C PRO A 74 -4.90 -8.70 -19.66
N ILE A 75 -5.25 -9.17 -18.46
CA ILE A 75 -5.96 -8.36 -17.44
C ILE A 75 -5.17 -7.11 -17.03
N ASP A 76 -3.85 -7.19 -17.02
CA ASP A 76 -2.96 -6.08 -16.66
C ASP A 76 -2.97 -4.93 -17.68
N GLU A 77 -3.35 -5.20 -18.93
CA GLU A 77 -3.48 -4.16 -19.95
C GLU A 77 -4.86 -3.52 -19.97
N LEU A 78 -5.85 -4.23 -19.39
CA LEU A 78 -7.24 -3.84 -19.31
C LEU A 78 -7.51 -2.91 -18.11
N PHE A 79 -6.76 -3.08 -17.02
CA PHE A 79 -6.90 -2.30 -15.79
C PHE A 79 -5.56 -1.66 -15.40
N ASP A 80 -5.60 -0.44 -14.88
CA ASP A 80 -4.42 0.32 -14.44
C ASP A 80 -3.88 -0.16 -13.08
N GLY A 81 -3.62 -1.46 -12.95
CA GLY A 81 -3.11 -2.09 -11.73
C GLY A 81 -4.07 -2.09 -10.53
N THR A 82 -5.28 -1.56 -10.68
CA THR A 82 -6.36 -1.67 -9.68
C THR A 82 -7.46 -2.54 -10.24
N TYR A 83 -7.59 -3.76 -9.70
CA TYR A 83 -8.55 -4.74 -10.21
C TYR A 83 -9.89 -4.64 -9.46
N PRO A 84 -11.00 -5.02 -10.12
CA PRO A 84 -12.33 -4.95 -9.53
C PRO A 84 -12.44 -5.82 -8.26
N GLU A 85 -13.04 -5.26 -7.22
CA GLU A 85 -13.28 -5.98 -5.97
C GLU A 85 -14.41 -7.01 -6.14
N GLY A 86 -14.31 -8.09 -5.36
CA GLY A 86 -15.40 -9.05 -5.24
C GLY A 86 -16.55 -8.51 -4.40
N GLN A 87 -17.50 -9.39 -4.08
CA GLN A 87 -18.54 -9.07 -3.12
C GLN A 87 -17.91 -8.99 -1.72
N ILE A 88 -17.97 -7.81 -1.10
CA ILE A 88 -17.63 -7.61 0.31
C ILE A 88 -18.87 -8.01 1.12
N MET A 89 -18.67 -8.90 2.09
CA MET A 89 -19.73 -9.35 2.98
C MET A 89 -19.36 -8.98 4.41
N ASP A 90 -20.34 -8.48 5.15
CA ASP A 90 -20.17 -8.18 6.55
C ASP A 90 -19.99 -9.48 7.35
N TYR A 91 -19.20 -9.39 8.42
CA TYR A 91 -19.02 -10.53 9.30
C TYR A 91 -20.35 -10.89 9.98
N PRO A 92 -20.67 -12.19 10.12
CA PRO A 92 -21.87 -12.60 10.84
C PRO A 92 -21.74 -12.29 12.34
N GLY A 93 -22.87 -11.95 12.97
CA GLY A 93 -22.99 -11.67 14.40
C GLY A 93 -22.48 -10.28 14.81
N ASP A 94 -21.98 -10.16 16.04
CA ASP A 94 -21.51 -8.88 16.62
C ASP A 94 -20.04 -8.57 16.29
N ASN A 95 -19.61 -8.88 15.07
CA ASN A 95 -18.23 -8.69 14.61
C ASN A 95 -18.05 -7.44 13.76
N LEU A 96 -19.04 -6.53 13.74
CA LEU A 96 -19.03 -5.31 12.94
C LEU A 96 -17.88 -4.36 13.33
N TRP A 97 -17.33 -4.52 14.54
CA TRP A 97 -16.15 -3.78 15.01
C TRP A 97 -14.92 -4.00 14.11
N ARG A 98 -14.82 -5.13 13.40
CA ARG A 98 -13.69 -5.42 12.49
C ARG A 98 -13.62 -4.45 11.32
N GLN A 99 -14.78 -4.01 10.82
CA GLN A 99 -14.89 -3.04 9.72
C GLN A 99 -14.76 -1.59 10.19
N LYS A 100 -15.22 -1.29 11.42
CA LYS A 100 -15.24 0.08 11.97
C LYS A 100 -13.94 0.49 12.65
N ASN A 101 -13.18 -0.45 13.22
CA ASN A 101 -11.96 -0.14 13.95
C ASN A 101 -10.86 0.37 13.00
N ASN A 102 -10.34 1.57 13.28
CA ASN A 102 -9.28 2.22 12.49
C ASN A 102 -8.00 1.39 12.39
N GLU A 103 -7.62 0.70 13.46
CA GLU A 103 -6.42 -0.15 13.48
C GLU A 103 -6.56 -1.31 12.48
N LYS A 104 -7.73 -1.97 12.48
CA LYS A 104 -8.02 -3.07 11.56
C LYS A 104 -8.06 -2.60 10.11
N LYS A 105 -8.68 -1.44 9.86
CA LYS A 105 -8.67 -0.81 8.53
C LYS A 105 -7.26 -0.47 8.04
N MET A 106 -6.34 -0.10 8.94
CA MET A 106 -4.97 0.21 8.55
C MET A 106 -4.18 -1.06 8.23
N ILE A 107 -4.38 -2.14 8.98
CA ILE A 107 -3.81 -3.46 8.68
C ILE A 107 -4.28 -3.95 7.31
N GLU A 108 -5.57 -3.81 6.98
CA GLU A 108 -6.09 -4.19 5.66
C GLU A 108 -5.45 -3.37 4.53
N LYS A 109 -5.22 -2.07 4.73
CA LYS A 109 -4.49 -1.23 3.76
C LYS A 109 -3.05 -1.68 3.56
N LEU A 110 -2.36 -2.14 4.61
CA LEU A 110 -0.99 -2.67 4.49
C LEU A 110 -0.95 -3.96 3.66
N HIS A 111 -2.03 -4.73 3.62
CA HIS A 111 -2.14 -5.96 2.83
C HIS A 111 -2.78 -5.75 1.45
N LEU A 112 -2.93 -4.50 1.00
CA LEU A 112 -3.58 -4.18 -0.27
C LEU A 112 -2.93 -4.88 -1.46
N ASP A 113 -1.61 -5.01 -1.47
CA ASP A 113 -0.86 -5.66 -2.56
C ASP A 113 -1.31 -7.12 -2.76
N VAL A 114 -1.45 -7.87 -1.67
CA VAL A 114 -1.91 -9.26 -1.68
C VAL A 114 -3.35 -9.35 -2.17
N TYR A 115 -4.22 -8.45 -1.69
CA TYR A 115 -5.60 -8.41 -2.16
C TYR A 115 -5.70 -8.07 -3.64
N ASN A 116 -4.83 -7.19 -4.14
CA ASN A 116 -4.80 -6.79 -5.52
C ASN A 116 -4.41 -7.96 -6.44
N ASP A 117 -3.40 -8.76 -6.07
CA ASP A 117 -3.03 -9.97 -6.79
C ASP A 117 -4.18 -11.00 -6.85
N ILE A 118 -4.90 -11.17 -5.73
CA ILE A 118 -6.08 -12.06 -5.68
C ILE A 118 -7.20 -11.54 -6.59
N ARG A 119 -7.43 -10.23 -6.62
CA ARG A 119 -8.44 -9.61 -7.50
C ARG A 119 -8.08 -9.79 -8.97
N ARG A 120 -6.81 -9.63 -9.35
CA ARG A 120 -6.33 -9.94 -10.71
C ARG A 120 -6.68 -11.37 -11.11
N ALA A 121 -6.31 -12.34 -10.28
CA ALA A 121 -6.57 -13.75 -10.54
C ALA A 121 -8.07 -14.07 -10.63
N ALA A 122 -8.88 -13.47 -9.75
CA ALA A 122 -10.32 -13.63 -9.76
C ALA A 122 -10.95 -13.12 -11.06
N GLU A 123 -10.49 -11.98 -11.58
CA GLU A 123 -10.98 -11.41 -12.83
C GLU A 123 -10.62 -12.27 -14.04
N THR A 124 -9.37 -12.76 -14.11
CA THR A 124 -8.98 -13.76 -15.12
C THR A 124 -9.93 -14.96 -15.10
N HIS A 125 -10.24 -15.48 -13.90
CA HIS A 125 -11.13 -16.63 -13.75
C HIS A 125 -12.57 -16.32 -14.20
N ARG A 126 -13.09 -15.11 -13.94
CA ARG A 126 -14.41 -14.68 -14.42
C ARG A 126 -14.46 -14.68 -15.94
N GLN A 127 -13.46 -14.10 -16.61
CA GLN A 127 -13.41 -14.04 -18.08
C GLN A 127 -13.32 -15.43 -18.71
N VAL A 128 -12.42 -16.29 -18.19
CA VAL A 128 -12.27 -17.67 -18.67
C VAL A 128 -13.56 -18.46 -18.49
N ARG A 129 -14.20 -18.39 -17.31
CA ARG A 129 -15.46 -19.09 -17.05
C ARG A 129 -16.58 -18.59 -17.96
N ASN A 130 -16.68 -17.28 -18.17
CA ASN A 130 -17.68 -16.69 -19.04
C ASN A 130 -17.51 -17.17 -20.49
N PHE A 131 -16.28 -17.16 -20.99
CA PHE A 131 -15.96 -17.66 -22.32
C PHE A 131 -16.34 -19.14 -22.49
N HIS A 132 -15.99 -19.99 -21.52
CA HIS A 132 -16.39 -21.40 -21.54
C HIS A 132 -17.91 -21.54 -21.56
N LYS A 133 -18.63 -20.85 -20.67
CA LYS A 133 -20.10 -20.91 -20.63
C LYS A 133 -20.73 -20.53 -21.97
N ILE A 134 -20.36 -19.37 -22.53
CA ILE A 134 -20.88 -18.89 -23.81
C ILE A 134 -20.57 -19.88 -24.93
N ARG A 135 -19.37 -20.47 -24.93
CA ARG A 135 -18.93 -21.42 -25.96
C ARG A 135 -19.71 -22.74 -25.93
N PHE A 136 -20.05 -23.24 -24.73
CA PHE A 136 -20.69 -24.56 -24.56
C PHE A 136 -22.22 -24.51 -24.45
N GLU A 137 -22.81 -23.41 -23.97
CA GLU A 137 -24.27 -23.26 -23.85
C GLU A 137 -24.97 -22.96 -25.19
N ASN A 138 -24.21 -22.51 -26.21
CA ASN A 138 -24.72 -22.23 -27.56
C ASN A 138 -24.51 -23.40 -28.55
N THR A 139 -24.31 -24.62 -28.05
CA THR A 139 -24.20 -25.85 -28.87
C THR A 139 -25.40 -26.75 -28.60
#